data_AF-A0A350IBE8-F1
#
_entry.id   AF-A0A350IBE8-F1
#
_cell.length_a   1.000
_cell.length_b   1.000
_cell.length_c   1.000
_cell.angle_alpha   90.00
_cell.angle_beta   90.00
_cell.angle_gamma   90.00
#
_symmetry.space_group_name_H-M   'P 1'
#
loop_
_entity.id
_entity.type
_entity.pdbx_description
1 polymer ?
#
loop_
_entity_poly.entity_id
_entity_poly.type
_entity_poly.pdbx_seq_one_letter_code
_entity_poly.pdbx_strand_id
1 'polypeptide(L)'
;MRVKCINDSNKPSDIPDSKWVEEGTIYTVIDEFNSLPQEVDTYVLAELDLDGTGYQGFAAGRFDIDLTDELYEINLEIQEEIDLEILNRGLKDEL
;
A
#
# COMPACT_ATOMS: atom_id res chain seq x y z
N MET A 1 6.34 0.37 -0.71
CA MET A 1 5.10 -0.08 -0.02
C MET A 1 3.91 0.34 -0.88
N ARG A 2 2.83 -0.45 -0.94
CA ARG A 2 1.57 -0.01 -1.56
C ARG A 2 0.56 0.41 -0.49
N VAL A 3 -0.23 1.41 -0.80
CA VAL A 3 -1.26 1.93 0.11
C VAL A 3 -2.54 2.21 -0.66
N LYS A 4 -3.68 1.95 -0.04
CA LYS A 4 -5.00 2.27 -0.60
C LYS A 4 -5.50 3.57 0.00
N CYS A 5 -5.89 4.53 -0.82
CA CYS A 5 -6.52 5.75 -0.33
C CYS A 5 -7.90 5.41 0.27
N ILE A 6 -8.12 5.83 1.52
CA ILE A 6 -9.39 5.64 2.25
C ILE A 6 -10.09 6.98 2.54
N ASN A 7 -9.44 8.10 2.21
CA ASN A 7 -10.00 9.43 2.43
C ASN A 7 -9.37 10.47 1.50
N ASP A 8 -10.08 10.81 0.44
CA ASP A 8 -9.73 11.90 -0.50
C ASP A 8 -10.41 13.24 -0.17
N SER A 9 -11.14 13.32 0.95
CA SER A 9 -11.88 14.51 1.32
C SER A 9 -10.97 15.67 1.75
N ASN A 10 -11.54 16.88 1.80
CA ASN A 10 -10.84 18.13 2.18
C ASN A 10 -9.64 18.44 1.28
N LYS A 11 -9.76 18.20 -0.03
CA LYS A 11 -8.80 18.66 -1.03
C LYS A 11 -8.67 20.19 -0.99
N PRO A 12 -7.46 20.74 -0.86
CA PRO A 12 -7.21 22.17 -1.02
C PRO A 12 -7.69 22.68 -2.40
N SER A 13 -8.29 23.87 -2.43
CA SER A 13 -8.91 24.40 -3.65
C SER A 13 -7.91 24.79 -4.75
N ASP A 14 -6.65 24.97 -4.37
CA ASP A 14 -5.52 25.32 -5.22
C ASP A 14 -4.81 24.09 -5.84
N ILE A 15 -5.11 22.87 -5.38
CA ILE A 15 -4.58 21.64 -5.97
C ILE A 15 -5.51 21.16 -7.11
N PRO A 16 -5.01 21.01 -8.34
CA PRO A 16 -5.78 20.43 -9.44
C PRO A 16 -6.22 18.99 -9.13
N ASP A 17 -7.39 18.59 -9.62
CA ASP A 17 -7.91 17.22 -9.42
C ASP A 17 -6.92 16.15 -9.92
N SER A 18 -6.19 16.44 -10.99
CA SER A 18 -5.17 15.54 -11.56
C SER A 18 -3.95 15.31 -10.66
N LYS A 19 -3.77 16.10 -9.60
CA LYS A 19 -2.66 16.00 -8.63
C LYS A 19 -3.15 15.56 -7.25
N TRP A 20 -4.40 15.11 -7.13
CA TRP A 20 -4.99 14.69 -5.87
C TRP A 20 -5.26 13.19 -5.88
N VAL A 21 -5.27 12.60 -4.67
CA VAL A 21 -5.61 11.20 -4.49
C VAL A 21 -7.12 10.96 -4.70
N GLU A 22 -7.46 9.73 -5.05
CA GLU A 22 -8.84 9.27 -5.25
C GLU A 22 -9.12 8.10 -4.30
N GLU A 23 -10.22 8.18 -3.54
CA GLU A 23 -10.61 7.15 -2.59
C GLU A 23 -10.81 5.80 -3.30
N GLY A 24 -10.29 4.72 -2.70
CA GLY A 24 -10.33 3.38 -3.25
C GLY A 24 -9.15 3.01 -4.15
N THR A 25 -8.38 3.99 -4.63
CA THR A 25 -7.23 3.78 -5.52
C THR A 25 -5.99 3.35 -4.73
N ILE A 26 -5.20 2.45 -5.32
CA ILE A 26 -3.92 1.98 -4.77
C ILE A 26 -2.79 2.83 -5.34
N TYR A 27 -1.91 3.30 -4.46
CA TYR A 27 -0.74 4.11 -4.78
C TYR A 27 0.52 3.45 -4.25
N THR A 28 1.66 3.81 -4.84
CA THR A 28 2.98 3.32 -4.46
C THR A 28 3.72 4.40 -3.67
N VAL A 29 4.00 4.12 -2.39
CA VAL A 29 4.83 5.01 -1.56
C VAL A 29 6.30 4.84 -1.95
N ILE A 30 6.92 5.95 -2.38
CA ILE A 30 8.33 6.02 -2.81
C ILE A 30 9.22 6.76 -1.81
N ASP A 31 8.64 7.58 -0.94
CA ASP A 31 9.33 8.24 0.15
C ASP A 31 8.35 8.53 1.31
N GLU A 32 8.87 8.61 2.52
CA GLU A 32 8.11 8.92 3.72
C GLU A 32 8.89 9.85 4.65
N PHE A 33 8.20 10.84 5.20
CA PHE A 33 8.81 11.78 6.13
C PHE A 33 7.79 12.35 7.10
N ASN A 34 8.28 12.85 8.23
CA ASN A 34 7.45 13.59 9.18
C ASN A 34 7.45 15.08 8.81
N SER A 35 6.29 15.63 8.45
CA SER A 35 6.14 17.03 8.05
C SER A 35 6.15 17.93 9.29
N LEU A 36 7.20 18.75 9.42
CA LEU A 36 7.34 19.73 10.49
C LEU A 36 6.85 21.12 10.03
N PRO A 37 6.24 21.93 10.92
CA PRO A 37 6.05 21.72 12.37
C PRO A 37 4.79 20.92 12.76
N GLN A 38 4.00 20.43 11.81
CA GLN A 38 2.71 19.80 12.10
C GLN A 38 2.83 18.39 12.70
N GLU A 39 4.01 17.78 12.66
CA GLU A 39 4.31 16.43 13.13
C GLU A 39 3.45 15.34 12.46
N VAL A 40 3.17 15.52 11.17
CA VAL A 40 2.32 14.60 10.40
C VAL A 40 3.17 13.69 9.52
N ASP A 41 3.04 12.38 9.71
CA ASP A 41 3.63 11.40 8.80
C ASP A 41 3.04 11.58 7.40
N THR A 42 3.92 11.68 6.42
CA THR A 42 3.59 12.11 5.06
C THR A 42 4.21 11.14 4.06
N TYR A 43 3.42 10.72 3.08
CA TYR A 43 3.82 9.84 2.00
C TYR A 43 3.98 10.62 0.69
N VAL A 44 5.05 10.28 -0.04
CA VAL A 44 5.25 10.66 -1.44
C VAL A 44 4.84 9.49 -2.32
N LEU A 45 3.96 9.75 -3.29
CA LEU A 45 3.37 8.73 -4.14
C LEU A 45 4.01 8.76 -5.53
N ALA A 46 4.30 7.60 -6.10
CA ALA A 46 4.92 7.49 -7.43
C ALA A 46 4.02 8.03 -8.55
N GLU A 47 2.71 7.89 -8.39
CA GLU A 47 1.71 8.17 -9.41
C GLU A 47 1.36 9.67 -9.51
N LEU A 48 1.65 10.44 -8.45
CA LEU A 48 1.25 11.85 -8.34
C LEU A 48 2.48 12.73 -8.12
N ASP A 49 2.74 13.59 -9.10
CA ASP A 49 3.70 14.68 -8.97
C ASP A 49 3.03 15.93 -8.38
N LEU A 50 3.58 16.45 -7.29
CA LEU A 50 3.09 17.64 -6.59
C LEU A 50 3.83 18.93 -6.95
N ASP A 51 4.72 18.92 -7.95
CA ASP A 51 5.44 20.12 -8.37
C ASP A 51 4.48 21.28 -8.70
N GLY A 52 4.83 22.46 -8.20
CA GLY A 52 4.04 23.69 -8.36
C GLY A 52 2.85 23.84 -7.42
N THR A 53 2.53 22.84 -6.58
CA THR A 53 1.41 22.92 -5.61
C THR A 53 1.81 23.47 -4.25
N GLY A 54 3.11 23.53 -3.94
CA GLY A 54 3.62 23.92 -2.62
C GLY A 54 3.55 22.81 -1.56
N TYR A 55 3.02 21.64 -1.91
CA TYR A 55 2.99 20.44 -1.07
C TYR A 55 4.08 19.46 -1.51
N GLN A 56 4.59 18.69 -0.55
CA GLN A 56 5.64 17.69 -0.77
C GLN A 56 5.13 16.24 -0.70
N GLY A 57 3.91 16.04 -0.18
CA GLY A 57 3.30 14.72 -0.09
C GLY A 57 1.90 14.79 0.53
N PHE A 58 1.36 13.61 0.85
CA PHE A 58 0.03 13.42 1.41
C PHE A 58 0.12 12.87 2.83
N ALA A 59 -0.72 13.34 3.73
CA ALA A 59 -0.78 12.80 5.10
C ALA A 59 -1.06 11.29 5.09
N ALA A 60 -0.23 10.51 5.78
CA ALA A 60 -0.29 9.05 5.84
C ALA A 60 -1.65 8.53 6.32
N GLY A 61 -2.32 9.26 7.23
CA GLY A 61 -3.65 8.90 7.73
C GLY A 61 -4.79 8.94 6.68
N ARG A 62 -4.51 9.30 5.43
CA ARG A 62 -5.45 9.16 4.30
C ARG A 62 -5.43 7.77 3.67
N PHE A 63 -4.53 6.90 4.12
CA PHE A 63 -4.27 5.63 3.49
C PHE A 63 -4.24 4.47 4.49
N ASP A 64 -4.66 3.30 4.02
CA ASP A 64 -4.39 2.01 4.65
C ASP A 64 -3.31 1.26 3.86
N ILE A 65 -2.52 0.43 4.54
CA ILE A 65 -1.50 -0.40 3.89
C ILE A 65 -2.19 -1.46 3.04
N ASP A 66 -1.80 -1.56 1.77
CA ASP A 66 -2.24 -2.64 0.88
C ASP A 66 -1.28 -3.82 0.96
N LEU A 67 -1.69 -4.86 1.68
CA LEU A 67 -0.94 -6.10 1.90
C LEU A 67 -1.32 -7.21 0.90
N THR A 68 -2.05 -6.90 -0.17
CA THR A 68 -2.62 -7.93 -1.06
C THR A 68 -1.55 -8.85 -1.66
N ASP A 69 -0.43 -8.29 -2.14
CA ASP A 69 0.65 -9.10 -2.72
C ASP A 69 1.35 -9.94 -1.66
N GLU A 70 1.66 -9.34 -0.50
CA GLU A 70 2.32 -10.04 0.61
C GLU A 70 1.47 -11.21 1.12
N LEU A 71 0.16 -11.00 1.26
CA LEU A 71 -0.78 -12.06 1.63
C LEU A 71 -0.89 -13.14 0.55
N TYR A 72 -0.80 -12.79 -0.73
CA TYR A 72 -0.83 -13.75 -1.82
C TYR A 72 0.39 -14.67 -1.79
N GLU A 73 1.60 -14.11 -1.64
CA GLU A 73 2.84 -14.87 -1.54
C GLU A 73 2.82 -15.80 -0.31
N ILE A 74 2.41 -15.29 0.85
CA ILE A 74 2.27 -16.12 2.07
C ILE A 74 1.30 -17.29 1.84
N ASN A 75 0.19 -17.05 1.17
CA ASN A 75 -0.78 -18.12 0.88
C ASN A 75 -0.22 -19.17 -0.08
N LEU A 76 0.62 -18.77 -1.05
CA LEU A 76 1.31 -19.71 -1.95
C LEU A 76 2.30 -20.59 -1.18
N GLU A 77 3.14 -19.99 -0.33
CA GLU A 77 4.11 -20.73 0.50
C GLU A 77 3.41 -21.75 1.41
N ILE A 78 2.33 -21.35 2.08
CA ILE A 78 1.53 -22.24 2.93
C ILE A 78 0.98 -23.42 2.11
N GLN A 79 0.52 -23.16 0.89
CA GLN A 79 -0.06 -24.22 0.07
C GLN A 79 1.00 -25.21 -0.44
N GLU A 80 2.19 -24.73 -0.79
CA GLU A 80 3.32 -25.62 -1.14
C GLU A 80 3.71 -26.53 0.03
N GLU A 81 3.75 -26.00 1.25
CA GLU A 81 4.02 -26.81 2.45
C GLU A 81 2.95 -27.87 2.70
N ILE A 82 1.66 -27.52 2.54
CA ILE A 82 0.54 -28.47 2.68
C ILE A 82 0.63 -29.58 1.64
N ASP A 83 0.90 -29.26 0.38
CA ASP A 83 1.00 -30.24 -0.70
C ASP A 83 2.16 -31.22 -0.46
N LEU A 84 3.31 -30.73 0.02
CA LEU A 84 4.44 -31.57 0.42
C LEU A 84 4.10 -32.49 1.60
N GLU A 85 3.35 -32.00 2.58
CA GLU A 85 2.92 -32.81 3.72
C GLU A 85 1.95 -33.92 3.29
N ILE A 86 0.98 -33.62 2.42
CA ILE A 86 0.02 -34.59 1.88
C ILE A 86 0.77 -35.70 1.11
N LEU A 87 1.71 -35.32 0.23
CA LEU A 87 2.52 -36.28 -0.52
C LEU A 87 3.31 -37.22 0.41
N ASN A 88 3.95 -36.66 1.44
CA ASN A 88 4.73 -37.42 2.41
C ASN A 88 3.88 -38.37 3.25
N ARG A 89 2.61 -38.01 3.54
CA ARG A 89 1.66 -38.90 4.23
C ARG A 89 1.22 -40.04 3.31
N GLY A 90 0.88 -39.74 2.05
CA GLY A 90 0.49 -40.77 1.07
C GLY A 90 1.56 -41.83 0.83
N LEU A 91 2.84 -41.43 0.76
CA LEU A 91 3.97 -42.36 0.63
C LEU A 91 4.16 -43.30 1.84
N LYS A 92 3.74 -42.88 3.04
CA LYS A 92 3.86 -43.69 4.26
C LYS A 92 2.76 -44.75 4.37
N ASP A 93 1.60 -44.51 3.77
CA ASP A 93 0.46 -45.44 3.81
C ASP A 93 0.63 -46.60 2.80
N GLU A 94 1.59 -46.51 1.86
CA GLU A 94 1.90 -47.53 0.84
C GLU A 94 3.08 -48.48 1.21
N LEU A 95 3.76 -48.27 2.35
CA LEU A 95 4.91 -49.06 2.83
C LEU A 95 4.57 -49.93 4.05
#